data_AF-A0A7K4YVW5-F1
#
_entry.id   AF-A0A7K4YVW5-F1
#
_cell.length_a   1.000
_cell.length_b   1.000
_cell.length_c   1.000
_cell.angle_alpha   90.00
_cell.angle_beta   90.00
_cell.angle_gamma   90.00
#
_symmetry.space_group_name_H-M   'P 1'
#
loop_
_entity.id
_entity.type
_entity.pdbx_description
1 polymer ?
#
loop_
_entity_poly.entity_id
_entity_poly.type
_entity_poly.pdbx_seq_one_letter_code
_entity_poly.pdbx_strand_id
1 'polypeptide(L)'
;MGYGICHVPAASGCHHLNCVTWRPRATLWQRWIGRFVGGGPQLRAPEAADVVAGGANRCRLQTEAAGTVQLELGVLTRHLGAFGVEC
;
A
#
# COMPACT_ATOMS: atom_id res chain seq x y z
N MET A 1 -10.81 2.61 3.17
CA MET A 1 -9.34 2.65 3.30
C MET A 1 -8.77 1.60 2.35
N GLY A 2 -7.78 1.97 1.54
CA GLY A 2 -7.10 1.06 0.61
C GLY A 2 -5.71 0.70 1.14
N TYR A 3 -5.14 -0.38 0.62
CA TYR A 3 -3.84 -0.91 0.96
C TYR A 3 -3.01 -1.02 -0.32
N GLY A 4 -1.72 -0.74 -0.26
CA GLY A 4 -0.83 -0.80 -1.42
C GLY A 4 0.55 -1.24 -0.98
N ILE A 5 1.32 -1.78 -1.93
CA ILE A 5 2.70 -2.19 -1.72
C ILE A 5 3.51 -1.56 -2.84
N CYS A 6 4.60 -0.90 -2.49
CA CYS A 6 5.59 -0.42 -3.44
C CYS A 6 6.98 -0.81 -2.94
N HIS A 7 7.88 -1.08 -3.88
CA HIS A 7 9.27 -1.32 -3.55
C HIS A 7 9.99 0.02 -3.37
N VAL A 8 10.78 0.11 -2.30
CA VAL A 8 11.61 1.29 -2.04
C VAL A 8 12.90 1.19 -2.86
N PRO A 9 13.27 2.23 -3.63
CA PRO A 9 14.53 2.26 -4.34
C PRO A 9 15.72 2.14 -3.38
N ALA A 10 16.71 1.35 -3.76
CA ALA A 10 17.95 1.21 -2.98
C ALA A 10 18.95 2.34 -3.23
N ALA A 11 18.72 3.16 -4.25
CA ALA A 11 19.56 4.31 -4.57
C ALA A 11 19.19 5.52 -3.71
N SER A 12 20.19 6.25 -3.22
CA SER A 12 19.96 7.53 -2.55
C SER A 12 19.43 8.58 -3.52
N GLY A 13 18.56 9.47 -3.02
CA GLY A 13 18.00 10.58 -3.79
C GLY A 13 16.48 10.69 -3.68
N CYS A 14 15.89 11.60 -4.45
CA CYS A 14 14.44 11.82 -4.50
C CYS A 14 13.81 10.97 -5.61
N HIS A 15 12.83 10.15 -5.24
CA HIS A 15 12.16 9.20 -6.14
C HIS A 15 10.67 9.44 -6.16
N HIS A 16 10.08 9.37 -7.36
CA HIS A 16 8.64 9.39 -7.53
C HIS A 16 8.12 7.96 -7.69
N LEU A 17 7.26 7.53 -6.78
CA LEU A 17 6.67 6.19 -6.76
C LEU A 17 5.16 6.27 -6.95
N ASN A 18 4.65 5.42 -7.83
CA ASN A 18 3.22 5.22 -8.01
C ASN A 18 2.81 3.91 -7.31
N CYS A 19 2.14 4.02 -6.16
CA CYS A 19 1.67 2.88 -5.40
C CYS A 19 0.22 2.57 -5.77
N VAL A 20 -0.01 1.49 -6.50
CA VAL A 20 -1.35 1.02 -6.83
C VAL A 20 -1.97 0.41 -5.56
N THR A 21 -3.16 0.88 -5.22
CA THR A 21 -3.88 0.44 -4.03
C THR A 21 -5.06 -0.44 -4.38
N TRP A 22 -5.36 -1.37 -3.47
CA TRP A 22 -6.47 -2.29 -3.52
C TRP A 22 -7.21 -2.28 -2.18
N ARG A 23 -8.45 -2.73 -2.17
CA ARG A 23 -9.21 -2.93 -0.94
C ARG A 23 -10.03 -4.22 -1.03
N PRO A 24 -10.36 -4.87 0.10
CA PRO A 24 -11.23 -6.03 0.08
C PRO A 24 -12.61 -5.64 -0.48
N ARG A 25 -13.15 -6.50 -1.34
CA ARG A 25 -14.44 -6.27 -1.99
C ARG A 25 -15.55 -6.38 -0.95
N ALA A 26 -16.18 -5.25 -0.64
CA ALA A 26 -17.35 -5.22 0.24
C ALA A 26 -18.57 -5.82 -0.47
N THR A 27 -19.46 -6.45 0.28
CA THR A 27 -20.81 -6.76 -0.23
C THR A 27 -21.60 -5.48 -0.45
N LEU A 28 -22.64 -5.52 -1.30
CA LEU A 28 -23.52 -4.38 -1.56
C LEU A 28 -24.04 -3.77 -0.24
N TRP A 29 -24.53 -4.62 0.67
CA TRP A 29 -25.04 -4.22 1.97
C TRP A 29 -24.00 -3.49 2.84
N GLN A 30 -22.77 -3.99 2.90
CA GLN A 30 -21.68 -3.33 3.62
C GLN A 30 -21.30 -1.97 3.02
N ARG A 31 -21.40 -1.80 1.70
CA ARG A 31 -21.21 -0.48 1.05
C ARG A 31 -22.30 0.50 1.45
N TRP A 32 -23.56 0.05 1.50
CA TRP A 32 -24.70 0.86 1.94
C TRP A 32 -24.55 1.31 3.38
N ILE A 33 -24.30 0.37 4.32
CA ILE A 33 -24.10 0.72 5.74
C ILE A 33 -22.90 1.66 5.92
N GLY A 34 -21.77 1.36 5.29
CA GLY A 34 -20.56 2.17 5.41
C GLY A 34 -20.72 3.60 4.89
N ARG A 35 -21.61 3.82 3.93
CA ARG A 35 -21.94 5.17 3.43
C ARG A 35 -22.72 6.00 4.45
N PHE A 36 -23.54 5.38 5.29
CA PHE A 36 -24.42 6.08 6.24
C PHE A 36 -23.87 6.14 7.67
N VAL A 37 -23.22 5.08 8.14
CA VAL A 37 -22.75 4.95 9.53
C VAL A 37 -21.25 5.26 9.66
N GLY A 38 -20.54 5.27 8.53
CA GLY A 38 -19.07 5.29 8.52
C GLY A 38 -18.50 3.90 8.85
N GLY A 39 -17.36 3.59 8.25
CA GLY A 39 -16.70 2.28 8.38
C GLY A 39 -16.88 1.40 7.15
N GLY A 40 -15.91 0.54 6.91
CA GLY A 40 -15.90 -0.44 5.81
C GLY A 40 -15.02 -1.63 6.19
N PRO A 41 -14.99 -2.70 5.38
CA PRO A 41 -14.13 -3.83 5.67
C PRO A 41 -12.67 -3.37 5.75
N GLN A 42 -12.08 -3.55 6.92
CA GLN A 42 -10.66 -3.32 7.20
C GLN A 42 -9.99 -4.66 7.35
N LEU A 43 -8.79 -4.83 6.78
CA LEU A 43 -7.97 -5.98 7.12
C LEU A 43 -7.52 -5.83 8.57
N ARG A 44 -7.82 -6.81 9.41
CA ARG A 44 -7.30 -6.88 10.78
C ARG A 44 -5.80 -7.19 10.73
N ALA A 45 -5.07 -6.75 11.74
CA ALA A 45 -3.60 -6.74 11.74
C ALA A 45 -2.89 -8.06 11.35
N PRO A 46 -3.32 -9.27 11.75
CA PRO A 46 -2.60 -10.49 11.37
C PRO A 46 -2.87 -10.89 9.91
N GLU A 47 -4.12 -10.80 9.45
CA GLU A 47 -4.52 -11.13 8.07
C GLU A 47 -3.98 -10.11 7.05
N ALA A 48 -3.75 -8.86 7.45
CA ALA A 48 -3.12 -7.84 6.61
C ALA A 48 -1.66 -8.19 6.29
N ALA A 49 -0.88 -8.63 7.28
CA ALA A 49 0.53 -8.95 7.09
C ALA A 49 0.73 -10.20 6.23
N ASP A 50 -0.07 -11.25 6.45
CA ASP A 50 0.05 -12.50 5.70
C ASP A 50 -0.40 -12.37 4.24
N VAL A 51 -1.41 -11.54 3.95
CA VAL A 51 -1.85 -11.26 2.57
C VAL A 51 -0.82 -10.38 1.83
N VAL A 52 -0.19 -9.45 2.55
CA VAL A 52 0.82 -8.53 2.01
C VAL A 52 2.17 -9.22 1.79
N ALA A 53 2.62 -10.05 2.73
CA ALA A 53 3.93 -10.71 2.67
C ALA A 53 3.90 -12.12 2.04
N GLY A 54 2.80 -12.86 2.18
CA GLY A 54 2.64 -14.23 1.69
C GLY A 54 1.92 -14.32 0.36
N GLY A 55 2.63 -14.70 -0.71
CA GLY A 55 2.03 -14.91 -2.03
C GLY A 55 0.93 -15.99 -2.06
N ALA A 56 0.93 -16.93 -1.12
CA ALA A 56 0.09 -18.12 -1.15
C ALA A 56 -1.39 -17.91 -0.75
N ASN A 57 -1.72 -16.86 0.01
CA ASN A 57 -3.10 -16.61 0.47
C ASN A 57 -3.83 -15.51 -0.33
N ARG A 58 -3.18 -14.92 -1.34
CA ARG A 58 -3.75 -13.84 -2.17
C ARG A 58 -4.96 -14.26 -3.00
N CYS A 59 -5.09 -15.55 -3.32
CA CYS A 59 -6.16 -16.06 -4.19
C CYS A 59 -7.52 -16.22 -3.50
N ARG A 60 -7.59 -16.18 -2.16
CA ARG A 60 -8.86 -16.30 -1.42
C ARG A 60 -9.52 -14.96 -1.14
N LEU A 61 -8.77 -13.86 -1.21
CA LEU A 61 -9.27 -12.52 -0.93
C LEU A 61 -9.81 -11.89 -2.22
N GLN A 62 -11.12 -11.64 -2.28
CA GLN A 62 -11.69 -10.83 -3.37
C GLN A 62 -11.34 -9.37 -3.13
N THR A 63 -10.61 -8.76 -4.06
CA THR A 63 -10.16 -7.36 -3.97
C THR A 63 -10.72 -6.53 -5.12
N GLU A 64 -10.77 -5.21 -4.91
CA GLU A 64 -11.08 -4.23 -5.94
C GLU A 64 -10.05 -3.10 -5.95
N ALA A 65 -9.83 -2.49 -7.11
CA ALA A 65 -8.91 -1.36 -7.25
C ALA A 65 -9.42 -0.17 -6.44
N ALA A 66 -8.51 0.47 -5.69
CA ALA A 66 -8.83 1.60 -4.82
C ALA A 66 -8.12 2.91 -5.25
N GLY A 67 -7.50 2.91 -6.42
CA GLY A 67 -6.77 4.05 -6.98
C GLY A 67 -5.26 3.93 -6.83
N THR A 68 -4.54 4.98 -7.21
CA THR A 68 -3.08 5.05 -7.15
C THR A 68 -2.66 6.21 -6.26
N VAL A 69 -1.75 5.95 -5.34
CA VAL A 69 -1.13 6.96 -4.49
C VAL A 69 0.21 7.33 -5.09
N GLN A 70 0.41 8.61 -5.37
CA GLN A 70 1.69 9.15 -5.80
C GLN A 70 2.50 9.56 -4.56
N LEU A 71 3.71 9.05 -4.46
CA LEU A 71 4.61 9.26 -3.34
C LEU A 71 5.89 9.89 -3.86
N GLU A 72 6.36 10.94 -3.19
CA GLU A 72 7.71 11.46 -3.36
C GLU A 72 8.53 10.99 -2.15
N LEU A 73 9.59 10.23 -2.41
CA LEU A 73 10.39 9.56 -1.39
C LEU A 73 11.85 10.00 -1.49
N GLY A 74 12.34 10.66 -0.43
CA GLY A 74 13.77 10.88 -0.23
C GLY A 74 14.41 9.68 0.45
N VAL A 75 15.28 8.96 -0.26
CA VAL A 75 16.02 7.81 0.30
C VAL A 75 17.43 8.26 0.69
N LEU A 76 17.79 8.08 1.96
CA LEU A 76 19.13 8.36 2.49
C LEU A 76 19.79 7.06 2.94
N THR A 77 20.74 6.57 2.16
CA THR A 77 21.50 5.35 2.48
C THR A 77 22.74 5.68 3.31
N ARG A 78 23.09 4.80 4.26
CA ARG A 78 24.34 4.94 5.02
C ARG A 78 25.54 4.94 4.05
N HIS A 79 26.51 5.84 4.25
CA HIS A 79 27.69 6.11 3.39
C HIS A 79 27.50 7.08 2.19
N LEU A 80 26.54 8.02 2.28
CA LEU A 80 26.35 9.11 1.30
C LEU A 80 27.63 9.87 0.90
N GLY A 81 28.62 9.98 1.80
CA GLY A 81 29.88 10.69 1.54
C GLY A 81 30.75 10.09 0.42
N ALA A 82 30.52 8.84 -0.01
CA ALA A 82 31.25 8.22 -1.11
C ALA A 82 30.64 8.50 -2.50
N PHE A 83 29.40 8.97 -2.57
CA PHE A 83 28.62 9.06 -3.82
C PHE A 83 28.21 10.49 -4.22
N GLY A 84 28.62 11.51 -3.47
CA GLY A 84 28.51 12.92 -3.90
C GLY A 84 27.08 13.45 -4.11
N VAL A 85 26.09 12.88 -3.41
CA VAL A 85 24.69 13.30 -3.56
C VAL A 85 24.39 14.42 -2.57
N GLU A 86 24.28 15.65 -3.07
CA GLU A 86 23.74 16.81 -2.35
C GLU A 86 22.22 16.86 -2.59
N CYS A 87 21.45 17.06 -1.52
CA CYS A 87 20.01 17.29 -1.57
C CYS A 87 19.69 18.75 -1.93
#